data_AF-A0A382L0X4-F1
#
_entry.id   AF-A0A382L0X4-F1
#
_cell.length_a   1.000
_cell.length_b   1.000
_cell.length_c   1.000
_cell.angle_alpha   90.00
_cell.angle_beta   90.00
_cell.angle_gamma   90.00
#
_symmetry.space_group_name_H-M   'P 1'
#
loop_
_entity.id
_entity.type
_entity.pdbx_description
1 polymer ?
#
loop_
_entity_poly.entity_id
_entity_poly.type
_entity_poly.pdbx_seq_one_letter_code
_entity_poly.pdbx_strand_id
1 'polypeptide(L)'
;MLIVDAHEDIAYNALRYNRDYSTSALNIRSAESNSPNMHANGLACLGHDEWLSGHVGIIFATLFSPPYSHYSGDSAKMYYQNSDQAHKLAHNQLDYYLHMEEKDDFQIIRNLSELEFVITSWDENNNRKPVIGLVLLMEGADP
;
A
#
# COMPACT_ATOMS: atom_id res chain seq x y z
N MET A 1 18.58 11.37 -3.65
CA MET A 1 18.15 11.42 -2.22
C MET A 1 17.03 10.42 -2.09
N LEU A 2 17.13 9.46 -1.18
CA LEU A 2 16.06 8.49 -0.92
C LEU A 2 15.02 9.12 0.00
N ILE A 3 13.75 9.05 -0.38
CA ILE A 3 12.61 9.56 0.39
C ILE A 3 11.94 8.40 1.10
N VAL A 4 11.54 8.66 2.36
CA VAL A 4 10.70 7.78 3.16
C VAL A 4 9.32 8.42 3.25
N ASP A 5 8.29 7.73 2.77
CA ASP A 5 6.91 8.08 3.04
C ASP A 5 6.43 7.30 4.28
N ALA A 6 6.02 8.02 5.31
CA ALA A 6 5.66 7.44 6.59
C ALA A 6 4.20 7.00 6.68
N HIS A 7 3.41 7.13 5.61
CA HIS A 7 1.99 6.74 5.65
C HIS A 7 1.33 6.60 4.27
N GLU A 8 1.11 5.37 3.79
CA GLU A 8 0.32 5.13 2.58
C GLU A 8 -0.70 3.97 2.71
N ASP A 9 -1.97 4.27 2.40
CA ASP A 9 -3.11 3.34 2.40
C ASP A 9 -3.18 2.41 1.19
N ILE A 10 -2.08 1.73 0.86
CA ILE A 10 -1.97 0.91 -0.37
C ILE A 10 -2.97 -0.25 -0.33
N ALA A 11 -2.93 -1.12 0.68
CA ALA A 11 -3.76 -2.32 0.74
C ALA A 11 -5.25 -1.97 0.89
N TYR A 12 -5.58 -0.96 1.68
CA TYR A 12 -6.95 -0.48 1.80
C TYR A 12 -7.53 -0.06 0.44
N ASN A 13 -6.79 0.76 -0.31
CA ASN A 13 -7.22 1.21 -1.63
C ASN A 13 -7.27 0.10 -2.67
N ALA A 14 -6.34 -0.86 -2.60
CA ALA A 14 -6.35 -2.02 -3.47
C ALA A 14 -7.58 -2.91 -3.24
N LEU A 15 -7.87 -3.26 -1.98
CA LEU A 15 -8.97 -4.14 -1.63
C LEU A 15 -10.35 -3.48 -1.75
N ARG A 16 -10.46 -2.18 -1.47
CA ARG A 16 -11.73 -1.43 -1.55
C ARG A 16 -12.06 -0.99 -2.97
N TYR A 17 -11.07 -0.46 -3.69
CA TYR A 17 -11.29 0.22 -4.97
C TYR A 17 -10.68 -0.51 -6.17
N ASN A 18 -10.10 -1.70 -5.96
CA ASN A 18 -9.49 -2.51 -7.01
C ASN A 18 -8.34 -1.78 -7.73
N ARG A 19 -7.57 -0.97 -6.99
CA ARG A 19 -6.36 -0.33 -7.49
C ARG A 19 -5.18 -1.29 -7.46
N ASP A 20 -4.44 -1.36 -8.56
CA ASP A 20 -3.19 -2.10 -8.62
C ASP A 20 -2.01 -1.12 -8.51
N TYR A 21 -1.35 -1.10 -7.37
CA TYR A 21 -0.21 -0.21 -7.14
C TYR A 21 1.13 -0.78 -7.65
N SER A 22 1.13 -1.96 -8.29
CA SER A 22 2.31 -2.46 -9.01
C SER A 22 2.48 -1.83 -10.40
N THR A 23 1.63 -0.88 -10.77
CA THR A 23 1.74 -0.09 -12.01
C THR A 23 1.73 1.41 -11.69
N SER A 24 1.78 2.26 -12.72
CA SER A 24 1.74 3.72 -12.56
C SER A 24 0.37 4.23 -12.10
N ALA A 25 0.38 5.36 -11.39
CA ALA A 25 -0.80 6.15 -11.07
C ALA A 25 -1.59 6.51 -12.34
N LEU A 26 -0.90 6.76 -13.46
CA LEU A 26 -1.55 7.00 -14.76
C LEU A 26 -2.35 5.79 -15.25
N ASN A 27 -1.78 4.58 -15.12
CA ASN A 27 -2.48 3.34 -15.50
C ASN A 27 -3.67 3.07 -14.58
N ILE A 28 -3.51 3.30 -13.27
CA ILE A 28 -4.62 3.21 -12.31
C ILE A 28 -5.75 4.17 -12.70
N ARG A 29 -5.44 5.46 -12.91
CA ARG A 29 -6.42 6.49 -13.34
C ARG A 29 -7.13 6.11 -14.62
N SER A 30 -6.39 5.56 -15.59
CA SER A 30 -6.94 5.11 -16.87
C SER A 30 -7.90 3.93 -16.68
N ALA A 31 -7.54 2.96 -15.84
CA ALA A 31 -8.36 1.78 -15.55
C ALA A 31 -9.63 2.11 -14.76
N GLU A 32 -9.58 3.08 -13.85
CA GLU A 32 -10.73 3.49 -13.03
C GLU A 32 -11.59 4.62 -13.66
N SER A 33 -11.24 5.08 -14.86
CA SER A 33 -11.89 6.21 -15.53
C SER A 33 -13.41 6.03 -15.63
N ASN A 34 -14.17 7.02 -15.13
CA ASN A 34 -15.64 7.01 -15.04
C ASN A 34 -16.23 5.84 -14.23
N SER A 35 -15.44 5.15 -13.41
CA SER A 35 -15.94 4.12 -12.50
C SER A 35 -16.54 4.75 -11.23
N PRO A 36 -17.50 4.07 -10.58
CA PRO A 36 -17.98 4.48 -9.25
C PRO A 36 -16.85 4.64 -8.22
N ASN A 37 -15.79 3.84 -8.33
CA ASN A 37 -14.63 3.89 -7.44
C ASN A 37 -13.88 5.21 -7.56
N MET A 38 -13.66 5.71 -8.78
CA MET A 38 -13.04 7.02 -9.02
C MET A 38 -13.89 8.16 -8.42
N HIS A 39 -15.21 8.09 -8.57
CA HIS A 39 -16.10 9.11 -8.00
C HIS A 39 -16.13 9.10 -6.47
N ALA A 40 -16.02 7.91 -5.86
CA ALA A 40 -16.02 7.76 -4.41
C ALA A 40 -14.67 8.11 -3.75
N ASN A 41 -13.55 7.84 -4.43
CA ASN A 41 -12.21 7.91 -3.85
C ASN A 41 -11.30 8.99 -4.43
N GLY A 42 -11.75 9.68 -5.49
CA GLY A 42 -10.92 10.62 -6.24
C GLY A 42 -9.86 9.92 -7.10
N LEU A 43 -8.89 10.69 -7.59
CA LEU A 43 -7.85 10.18 -8.48
C LEU A 43 -6.72 9.50 -7.70
N ALA A 44 -6.20 8.38 -8.22
CA ALA A 44 -4.98 7.78 -7.67
C ALA A 44 -3.79 8.74 -7.76
N CYS A 45 -3.08 8.98 -6.66
CA CYS A 45 -1.87 9.83 -6.64
C CYS A 45 -0.57 9.02 -6.63
N LEU A 46 -0.66 7.72 -6.36
CA LEU A 46 0.45 6.83 -6.10
C LEU A 46 0.46 5.70 -7.13
N GLY A 47 1.63 5.12 -7.35
CA GLY A 47 1.89 4.02 -8.26
C GLY A 47 3.37 3.69 -8.26
N HIS A 48 3.72 2.46 -8.63
CA HIS A 48 5.09 1.99 -8.62
C HIS A 48 6.05 2.90 -9.40
N ASP A 49 5.64 3.33 -10.60
CA ASP A 49 6.48 4.17 -11.46
C ASP A 49 6.67 5.59 -10.88
N GLU A 50 5.66 6.11 -10.17
CA GLU A 50 5.74 7.38 -9.45
C GLU A 50 6.61 7.29 -8.21
N TRP A 51 6.58 6.19 -7.46
CA TRP A 51 7.52 5.97 -6.35
C TRP A 51 8.97 5.92 -6.86
N LEU A 52 9.22 5.19 -7.94
CA LEU A 52 10.54 5.13 -8.58
C LEU A 52 11.02 6.51 -9.05
N SER A 53 10.23 7.21 -9.84
CA SER A 53 10.61 8.53 -10.38
C SER A 53 10.75 9.60 -9.28
N GLY A 54 9.90 9.54 -8.25
CA GLY A 54 9.93 10.41 -7.08
C GLY A 54 11.03 10.09 -6.08
N HIS A 55 11.78 9.00 -6.26
CA HIS A 55 12.75 8.47 -5.29
C HIS A 55 12.14 8.16 -3.92
N VAL A 56 10.87 7.74 -3.88
CA VAL A 56 10.20 7.21 -2.69
C VAL A 56 10.53 5.73 -2.59
N GLY A 57 11.50 5.38 -1.75
CA GLY A 57 12.03 4.03 -1.70
C GLY A 57 11.65 3.22 -0.46
N ILE A 58 11.14 3.88 0.58
CA ILE A 58 10.62 3.21 1.77
C ILE A 58 9.26 3.82 2.07
N ILE A 59 8.27 2.95 2.23
CA ILE A 59 6.88 3.33 2.47
C ILE A 59 6.39 2.59 3.72
N PHE A 60 5.73 3.32 4.61
CA PHE A 60 4.99 2.70 5.70
C PHE A 60 3.61 2.31 5.19
N ALA A 61 3.47 1.02 4.92
CA ALA A 61 2.31 0.40 4.31
C ALA A 61 1.27 0.09 5.38
N THR A 62 0.18 0.88 5.41
CA THR A 62 -0.78 0.85 6.50
C THR A 62 -1.71 -0.38 6.42
N LEU A 63 -2.06 -0.90 7.59
CA LEU A 63 -3.20 -1.77 7.82
C LEU A 63 -4.28 -0.91 8.47
N PHE A 64 -5.30 -0.52 7.70
CA PHE A 64 -6.36 0.37 8.17
C PHE A 64 -7.71 -0.33 8.16
N SER A 65 -8.39 -0.35 9.31
CA SER A 65 -9.73 -0.94 9.44
C SER A 65 -10.65 0.03 10.18
N PRO A 66 -11.61 0.69 9.52
CA PRO A 66 -12.51 1.62 10.20
C PRO A 66 -13.63 0.90 10.99
N PRO A 67 -14.05 1.37 12.17
CA PRO A 67 -15.22 0.85 12.86
C PRO A 67 -16.52 1.22 12.15
N TYR A 68 -17.54 0.38 12.29
CA TYR A 68 -18.86 0.57 11.69
C TYR A 68 -19.57 1.86 12.13
N SER A 69 -19.16 2.47 13.25
CA SER A 69 -19.64 3.81 13.66
C SER A 69 -19.30 4.92 12.66
N HIS A 70 -18.29 4.71 11.80
CA HIS A 70 -17.92 5.62 10.71
C HIS A 70 -18.48 5.20 9.34
N TYR A 71 -19.39 4.23 9.30
CA TYR A 71 -19.96 3.74 8.05
C TYR A 71 -20.75 4.85 7.32
N SER A 72 -20.36 5.11 6.07
CA SER A 72 -20.93 6.18 5.24
C SER A 72 -21.90 5.68 4.15
N GLY A 73 -22.39 4.44 4.25
CA GLY A 73 -23.38 3.90 3.30
C GLY A 73 -22.82 3.03 2.17
N ASP A 74 -21.50 2.97 1.99
CA ASP A 74 -20.84 2.16 0.96
C ASP A 74 -19.84 1.16 1.52
N SER A 75 -19.77 -0.02 0.92
CA SER A 75 -18.81 -1.08 1.23
C SER A 75 -18.76 -1.47 2.71
N ALA A 76 -19.92 -1.82 3.30
CA ALA A 76 -20.03 -2.24 4.70
C ALA A 76 -19.03 -3.33 5.13
N LYS A 77 -18.61 -4.19 4.18
CA LYS A 77 -17.59 -5.21 4.38
C LYS A 77 -16.21 -4.68 4.76
N MET A 78 -15.93 -3.39 4.56
CA MET A 78 -14.67 -2.74 4.92
C MET A 78 -14.69 -2.16 6.34
N TYR A 79 -15.77 -2.36 7.08
CA TYR A 79 -15.93 -1.81 8.43
C TYR A 79 -16.13 -2.93 9.45
N TYR A 80 -15.51 -2.81 10.62
CA TYR A 80 -15.65 -3.81 11.68
C TYR A 80 -16.71 -3.42 12.71
N GLN A 81 -17.38 -4.41 13.28
CA GLN A 81 -18.34 -4.28 14.38
C GLN A 81 -17.84 -4.92 15.69
N ASN A 82 -16.75 -5.70 15.61
CA ASN A 82 -16.10 -6.37 16.74
C ASN A 82 -14.63 -6.66 16.40
N SER A 83 -13.87 -7.11 17.40
CA SER A 83 -12.43 -7.43 17.28
C SER A 83 -12.14 -8.48 16.22
N ASP A 84 -12.95 -9.54 16.11
CA ASP A 84 -12.74 -10.60 15.12
C ASP A 84 -12.85 -10.08 13.69
N GLN A 85 -13.73 -9.11 13.44
CA GLN A 85 -13.85 -8.45 12.15
C GLN A 85 -12.67 -7.51 11.90
N ALA A 86 -12.23 -6.74 12.90
CA ALA A 86 -11.05 -5.87 12.79
C ALA A 86 -9.81 -6.70 12.43
N HIS A 87 -9.59 -7.80 13.14
CA HIS A 87 -8.52 -8.76 12.91
C HIS A 87 -8.54 -9.31 11.47
N LYS A 88 -9.70 -9.77 10.99
CA LYS A 88 -9.85 -10.28 9.62
C LYS A 88 -9.54 -9.21 8.55
N LEU A 89 -9.98 -7.97 8.76
CA LEU A 89 -9.72 -6.89 7.81
C LEU A 89 -8.25 -6.51 7.74
N ALA A 90 -7.55 -6.48 8.87
CA ALA A 90 -6.11 -6.26 8.90
C ALA A 90 -5.35 -7.44 8.26
N HIS A 91 -5.76 -8.67 8.52
CA HIS A 91 -5.14 -9.85 7.91
C HIS A 91 -5.31 -9.89 6.39
N ASN A 92 -6.46 -9.52 5.84
CA ASN A 92 -6.63 -9.43 4.39
C ASN A 92 -5.66 -8.40 3.75
N GLN A 93 -5.37 -7.31 4.46
CA GLN A 93 -4.41 -6.29 4.01
C GLN A 93 -2.97 -6.79 4.15
N LEU A 94 -2.65 -7.51 5.23
CA LEU A 94 -1.37 -8.18 5.40
C LEU A 94 -1.11 -9.18 4.26
N ASP A 95 -2.10 -10.02 3.94
CA ASP A 95 -2.00 -10.99 2.84
C ASP A 95 -1.76 -10.30 1.49
N TYR A 96 -2.38 -9.14 1.28
CA TYR A 96 -2.12 -8.33 0.08
C TYR A 96 -0.65 -7.90 -0.01
N TYR A 97 -0.06 -7.41 1.08
CA TYR A 97 1.36 -7.03 1.09
C TYR A 97 2.31 -8.22 0.95
N LEU A 98 1.99 -9.36 1.58
CA LEU A 98 2.77 -10.59 1.40
C LEU A 98 2.76 -11.02 -0.08
N HIS A 99 1.61 -10.92 -0.75
CA HIS A 99 1.53 -11.19 -2.19
C HIS A 99 2.26 -10.14 -3.04
N MET A 100 2.31 -8.87 -2.61
CA MET A 100 3.13 -7.86 -3.29
C MET A 100 4.62 -8.19 -3.21
N GLU A 101 5.11 -8.69 -2.07
CA GLU A 101 6.51 -9.08 -1.88
C GLU A 101 6.93 -10.26 -2.78
N GLU A 102 5.99 -11.08 -3.27
CA GLU A 102 6.28 -12.12 -4.27
C GLU A 102 6.72 -11.53 -5.62
N LYS A 103 6.50 -10.23 -5.85
CA LYS A 103 7.01 -9.50 -7.01
C LYS A 103 8.41 -8.96 -6.66
N ASP A 104 9.39 -9.18 -7.53
CA ASP A 104 10.78 -8.70 -7.39
C ASP A 104 10.94 -7.16 -7.24
N ASP A 105 9.83 -6.42 -7.24
CA ASP A 105 9.73 -4.97 -7.14
C ASP A 105 9.55 -4.47 -5.70
N PHE A 106 9.16 -5.34 -4.78
CA PHE A 106 8.83 -4.99 -3.39
C PHE A 106 9.60 -5.85 -2.38
N GLN A 107 9.96 -5.26 -1.25
CA GLN A 107 10.56 -5.95 -0.11
C GLN A 107 9.86 -5.49 1.18
N ILE A 108 9.26 -6.41 1.93
CA ILE A 108 8.79 -6.08 3.27
C ILE A 108 10.01 -5.99 4.20
N ILE A 109 10.12 -4.87 4.91
CA ILE A 109 11.20 -4.58 5.86
C ILE A 109 10.73 -4.99 7.26
N ARG A 110 11.27 -6.10 7.74
CA ARG A 110 11.05 -6.68 9.07
C ARG A 110 12.25 -6.49 9.98
N ASN A 111 13.44 -6.30 9.39
CA ASN A 111 14.69 -6.16 10.13
C ASN A 111 15.70 -5.24 9.42
N LEU A 112 16.80 -4.96 10.12
CA LEU A 112 17.86 -4.08 9.63
C LEU A 112 18.52 -4.59 8.34
N SER A 113 18.69 -5.91 8.17
CA SER A 113 19.30 -6.45 6.95
C SER A 113 18.44 -6.21 5.71
N GLU A 114 17.12 -6.31 5.83
CA GLU A 114 16.18 -6.02 4.74
C GLU A 114 16.13 -4.51 4.43
N LEU A 115 16.23 -3.67 5.47
CA LEU A 115 16.35 -2.21 5.30
C LEU A 115 17.61 -1.85 4.53
N GLU A 116 18.76 -2.40 4.93
CA GLU A 116 20.04 -2.17 4.24
C GLU A 116 20.02 -2.67 2.80
N PHE A 117 19.35 -3.80 2.54
CA PHE A 117 19.13 -4.30 1.19
C PHE A 117 18.36 -3.29 0.32
N VAL A 118 17.23 -2.77 0.81
CA VAL A 118 16.44 -1.75 0.12
C VAL A 118 17.31 -0.52 -0.13
N ILE A 119 17.93 0.07 0.89
CA ILE A 119 18.77 1.27 0.75
C ILE A 119 19.87 1.06 -0.31
N THR A 120 20.53 -0.10 -0.29
CA THR A 120 21.61 -0.44 -1.23
C THR A 120 21.10 -0.63 -2.66
N SER A 121 19.86 -1.10 -2.84
CA SER A 121 19.25 -1.26 -4.18
C SER A 121 19.02 0.07 -4.90
N TRP A 122 18.94 1.18 -4.15
CA TRP A 122 18.76 2.54 -4.67
C TRP A 122 20.06 3.27 -4.98
N ASP A 123 21.22 2.66 -4.72
CA ASP A 123 22.51 3.21 -5.14
C ASP A 123 22.74 2.92 -6.62
N GLU A 124 22.81 4.00 -7.41
CA GLU A 124 23.01 3.96 -8.86
C GLU A 124 24.30 3.20 -9.27
N ASN A 125 25.30 3.11 -8.39
CA ASN A 125 26.54 2.39 -8.67
C ASN A 125 26.39 0.86 -8.62
N ASN A 126 25.31 0.35 -8.02
CA ASN A 126 25.13 -1.09 -7.82
C ASN A 126 24.54 -1.81 -9.04
N ASN A 127 24.18 -1.08 -10.12
CA ASN A 127 23.59 -1.65 -11.35
C ASN A 127 22.38 -2.59 -11.08
N ARG A 128 21.69 -2.38 -9.97
CA ARG A 128 20.49 -3.14 -9.57
C ARG A 128 19.25 -2.31 -9.87
N LYS A 129 18.14 -3.01 -10.11
CA LYS A 129 16.83 -2.37 -10.12
C LYS A 129 16.51 -1.91 -8.68
N PRO A 130 16.09 -0.65 -8.47
CA PRO A 130 15.62 -0.21 -7.16
C PRO A 130 14.40 -1.01 -6.72
N VAL A 131 14.36 -1.39 -5.44
CA VAL A 131 13.26 -2.13 -4.83
C VAL A 131 12.52 -1.22 -3.87
N ILE A 132 11.19 -1.26 -3.87
CA ILE A 132 10.36 -0.50 -2.93
C ILE A 132 10.30 -1.24 -1.60
N GLY A 133 10.79 -0.60 -0.54
CA GLY A 133 10.70 -1.12 0.82
C GLY A 133 9.35 -0.83 1.46
N LEU A 134 8.73 -1.84 2.06
CA LEU A 134 7.46 -1.74 2.77
C LEU A 134 7.66 -1.99 4.27
N VAL A 135 7.47 -0.98 5.10
CA VAL A 135 7.38 -1.14 6.56
C VAL A 135 5.91 -1.31 6.91
N LEU A 136 5.51 -2.49 7.38
CA LEU A 136 4.10 -2.72 7.76
C LEU A 136 3.76 -1.89 8.99
N LEU A 137 2.69 -1.10 8.90
CA LEU A 137 2.25 -0.17 9.94
C LEU A 137 0.78 -0.41 10.27
N MET A 138 0.42 -0.54 11.55
CA MET A 138 -0.99 -0.54 11.95
C MET A 138 -1.49 0.91 12.11
N GLU A 139 -2.51 1.30 11.34
CA GLU A 139 -3.25 2.53 11.57
C GLU A 139 -4.49 2.23 12.42
N GLY A 140 -4.33 2.37 13.74
CA GLY A 140 -5.29 1.88 14.73
C GLY A 140 -4.91 0.50 15.26
N ALA A 141 -5.10 0.29 16.57
CA ALA A 141 -4.66 -0.91 17.28
C ALA A 141 -5.80 -1.86 17.65
N ASP A 142 -6.94 -1.74 16.96
CA ASP A 142 -8.14 -2.55 17.15
C ASP A 142 -8.01 -4.01 16.66
N PRO A 143 -7.32 -4.31 15.53
CA PRO A 143 -7.06 -5.69 15.09
C PRO A 143 -6.20 -6.52 16.03
#